data_AF-A0A2S9G4J5-F1
#
_entry.id   AF-A0A2S9G4J5-F1
#
_cell.length_a   1.000
_cell.length_b   1.000
_cell.length_c   1.000
_cell.angle_alpha   90.00
_cell.angle_beta   90.00
_cell.angle_gamma   90.00
#
_symmetry.space_group_name_H-M   'P 1'
#
loop_
_entity.id
_entity.type
_entity.pdbx_description
1 polymer ?
#
loop_
_entity_poly.entity_id
_entity_poly.type
_entity_poly.pdbx_seq_one_letter_code
_entity_poly.pdbx_strand_id
1 'polypeptide(L)'
;SHTKVECSCVGLTPGQAYTAGQLLAAILMVSGNDAANMLADMLGGQPVAVAAMNRKAALVGARSTKAGSPSGLDGPGWESVTTPH
;
A
#
# COMPACT_ATOMS: atom_id res chain seq x y z
N SER A 1 14.68 -4.98 -19.20
CA SER A 1 13.36 -5.00 -19.85
C SER A 1 12.23 -5.08 -18.82
N HIS A 2 12.29 -4.31 -17.72
CA HIS A 2 11.46 -4.54 -16.52
C HIS A 2 10.70 -3.29 -16.04
N THR A 3 10.08 -2.54 -16.95
CA THR A 3 9.56 -1.21 -16.57
C THR A 3 8.25 -0.83 -17.25
N LYS A 4 7.29 -1.76 -17.22
CA LYS A 4 5.86 -1.43 -17.32
C LYS A 4 5.07 -2.41 -16.46
N VAL A 5 5.19 -2.29 -15.14
CA VAL A 5 4.11 -2.79 -14.28
C VAL A 5 3.01 -1.75 -14.41
N GLU A 6 1.95 -2.08 -15.14
CA GLU A 6 0.79 -1.21 -15.19
C GLU A 6 0.27 -1.02 -13.77
N CYS A 7 0.03 0.23 -13.38
CA CYS A 7 -0.67 0.50 -12.15
C CYS A 7 -2.06 -0.14 -12.26
N SER A 8 -2.41 -1.06 -11.35
CA SER A 8 -3.84 -1.26 -11.07
C SER A 8 -4.29 0.03 -10.40
N CYS A 9 -4.90 0.93 -11.16
CA CYS A 9 -5.23 2.28 -10.73
C CYS A 9 -6.75 2.40 -10.76
N VAL A 10 -7.35 2.95 -9.69
CA VAL A 10 -8.80 3.24 -9.66
C VAL A 10 -9.14 4.54 -10.39
N GLY A 11 -8.13 5.36 -10.71
CA GLY A 11 -8.29 6.60 -11.47
C GLY A 11 -8.54 7.81 -10.57
N LEU A 12 -7.82 7.90 -9.44
CA LEU A 12 -7.90 9.09 -8.59
C LEU A 12 -7.52 10.34 -9.37
N THR A 13 -8.29 11.41 -9.18
CA THR A 13 -8.10 12.68 -9.88
C THR A 13 -7.44 13.70 -8.95
N PRO A 14 -6.33 14.34 -9.35
CA PRO A 14 -5.69 15.39 -8.56
C PRO A 14 -6.67 16.52 -8.18
N GLY A 15 -6.64 16.96 -6.92
CA GLY A 15 -7.51 18.01 -6.39
C GLY A 15 -8.93 17.57 -6.03
N GLN A 16 -9.31 16.31 -6.29
CA GLN A 16 -10.56 15.75 -5.79
C GLN A 16 -10.38 15.23 -4.36
N ALA A 17 -11.38 15.50 -3.50
CA ALA A 17 -11.41 14.98 -2.15
C ALA A 17 -11.99 13.56 -2.15
N TYR A 18 -11.28 12.62 -1.52
CA TYR A 18 -11.73 11.26 -1.32
C TYR A 18 -11.76 10.96 0.18
N THR A 19 -12.79 10.25 0.62
CA THR A 19 -12.87 9.76 2.00
C THR A 19 -11.96 8.53 2.18
N ALA A 20 -11.49 8.30 3.41
CA ALA A 20 -10.74 7.09 3.72
C ALA A 20 -11.49 5.80 3.36
N GLY A 21 -12.83 5.79 3.50
CA GLY A 21 -13.67 4.66 3.13
C GLY A 21 -13.68 4.38 1.62
N GLN A 22 -13.72 5.42 0.78
CA GLN A 22 -13.64 5.25 -0.68
C GLN A 22 -12.28 4.71 -1.12
N LEU A 23 -11.19 5.22 -0.53
CA LEU A 23 -9.85 4.74 -0.84
C LEU A 23 -9.65 3.30 -0.38
N LEU A 24 -10.15 2.94 0.81
CA LEU A 24 -10.13 1.57 1.29
C LEU A 24 -10.93 0.62 0.39
N ALA A 25 -12.11 1.04 -0.05
CA ALA A 25 -12.92 0.29 -1.02
C ALA A 25 -12.14 0.05 -2.32
N ALA A 26 -11.46 1.07 -2.86
CA ALA A 26 -10.65 0.93 -4.07
C ALA A 26 -9.49 -0.09 -3.92
N ILE A 27 -8.81 -0.09 -2.78
CA ILE A 27 -7.75 -1.07 -2.50
C ILE A 27 -8.34 -2.49 -2.46
N LEU A 28 -9.44 -2.69 -1.75
CA LEU A 28 -10.00 -4.02 -1.53
C LEU A 28 -10.73 -4.60 -2.76
N MET A 29 -11.35 -3.76 -3.58
CA MET A 29 -12.16 -4.21 -4.72
C MET A 29 -11.34 -4.39 -5.99
N VAL A 30 -10.41 -3.47 -6.26
CA VAL A 30 -9.67 -3.44 -7.53
C VAL A 30 -8.16 -3.39 -7.35
N SER A 31 -7.66 -3.59 -6.12
CA SER A 31 -6.23 -3.51 -5.84
C SER A 31 -5.60 -2.17 -6.27
N GLY A 32 -6.34 -1.07 -6.07
CA GLY A 32 -5.94 0.27 -6.54
C GLY A 32 -4.67 0.79 -5.85
N ASN A 33 -3.55 0.83 -6.57
CA ASN A 33 -2.25 1.29 -6.10
C ASN A 33 -2.21 2.80 -5.86
N ASP A 34 -2.92 3.58 -6.68
CA ASP A 34 -3.11 5.02 -6.48
C ASP A 34 -3.86 5.31 -5.17
N ALA A 35 -4.89 4.52 -4.86
CA ALA A 35 -5.58 4.59 -3.58
C ALA A 35 -4.69 4.18 -2.38
N ALA A 36 -3.85 3.16 -2.54
CA ALA A 36 -2.88 2.77 -1.52
C ALA A 36 -1.85 3.90 -1.23
N ASN A 37 -1.35 4.55 -2.28
CA ASN A 37 -0.43 5.68 -2.16
C ASN A 37 -1.11 6.89 -1.49
N MET A 38 -2.34 7.23 -1.90
CA MET A 38 -3.09 8.33 -1.29
C MET A 38 -3.38 8.07 0.20
N LEU A 39 -3.74 6.84 0.59
CA LEU A 39 -3.89 6.49 2.01
C LEU A 39 -2.57 6.58 2.77
N ALA A 40 -1.45 6.22 2.15
CA ALA A 40 -0.15 6.39 2.77
C ALA A 40 0.18 7.87 2.99
N ASP A 41 -0.14 8.74 2.03
CA ASP A 41 0.03 10.19 2.16
C ASP A 41 -0.84 10.76 3.30
N MET A 42 -2.08 10.30 3.43
CA MET A 42 -2.96 10.66 4.56
C MET A 42 -2.38 10.25 5.93
N LEU A 43 -1.55 9.21 5.99
CA LEU A 43 -0.87 8.76 7.20
C LEU A 43 0.44 9.50 7.49
N GLY A 44 0.87 10.42 6.63
CA GLY A 44 2.15 11.12 6.75
C GLY A 44 3.22 10.64 5.76
N GLY A 45 2.80 9.99 4.67
CA GLY A 45 3.66 9.53 3.59
C GLY A 45 4.07 8.06 3.71
N GLN A 46 4.66 7.55 2.63
CA GLN A 46 5.02 6.14 2.46
C GLN A 46 5.88 5.57 3.62
N PRO A 47 6.94 6.23 4.13
CA PRO A 47 7.74 5.68 5.22
C PRO A 47 6.95 5.49 6.50
N VAL A 48 6.05 6.43 6.81
CA VAL A 48 5.21 6.39 8.02
C VAL A 48 4.18 5.27 7.91
N ALA A 49 3.53 5.15 6.74
CA ALA A 49 2.57 4.10 6.45
C ALA A 49 3.20 2.70 6.54
N VAL A 50 4.35 2.48 5.88
CA VAL A 50 5.07 1.19 5.92
C VAL A 50 5.51 0.85 7.35
N ALA A 51 6.01 1.83 8.11
CA ALA A 51 6.33 1.61 9.51
C ALA A 51 5.09 1.24 10.34
N ALA A 52 3.94 1.85 10.08
CA ALA A 52 2.67 1.50 10.72
C ALA A 52 2.18 0.09 10.37
N MET A 53 2.30 -0.31 9.09
CA MET A 53 1.98 -1.67 8.63
C MET A 53 2.82 -2.71 9.35
N ASN A 54 4.13 -2.50 9.43
CA ASN A 54 5.05 -3.42 10.11
C ASN A 54 4.82 -3.49 11.62
N ARG A 55 4.52 -2.35 12.28
CA ARG A 55 4.07 -2.34 13.68
C ARG A 55 2.80 -3.15 13.86
N LYS A 56 1.82 -3.00 12.96
CA LYS A 56 0.56 -3.75 13.03
C LYS A 56 0.77 -5.25 12.81
N ALA A 57 1.63 -5.64 11.86
CA ALA A 57 2.00 -7.04 11.63
C ALA A 57 2.56 -7.69 12.91
N ALA A 58 3.48 -7.00 13.60
CA ALA A 58 4.02 -7.47 14.88
C ALA A 58 2.92 -7.62 15.95
N LEU A 59 2.00 -6.66 16.04
CA LEU A 59 0.89 -6.68 17.02
C LEU A 59 -0.11 -7.82 16.80
N VAL A 60 -0.32 -8.25 15.55
CA VAL A 60 -1.23 -9.37 15.23
C VAL A 60 -0.52 -10.73 15.18
N GLY A 61 0.76 -10.78 15.53
CA GLY A 61 1.55 -12.02 15.56
C GLY A 61 2.11 -12.46 14.21
N ALA A 62 1.97 -11.65 13.15
CA ALA A 62 2.51 -11.92 11.82
C ALA A 62 4.02 -11.60 11.77
N ARG A 63 4.80 -12.38 12.53
CA ARG A 63 6.24 -12.15 12.77
C ARG A 63 7.12 -12.33 11.53
N SER A 64 6.62 -13.06 10.53
CA SER A 64 7.31 -13.29 9.25
C SER A 64 6.90 -12.29 8.16
N THR A 65 6.12 -11.26 8.52
CA THR A 65 5.65 -10.24 7.58
C THR A 65 6.53 -8.99 7.66
N LYS A 66 6.97 -8.51 6.50
CA LYS A 66 7.63 -7.21 6.32
C LYS A 66 7.07 -6.54 5.07
N ALA A 67 6.31 -5.48 5.25
CA ALA A 67 5.86 -4.62 4.16
C ALA A 67 7.01 -3.77 3.63
N GLY A 68 7.19 -3.74 2.31
CA GLY A 68 8.12 -2.87 1.58
C GLY A 68 7.44 -1.64 0.98
N SER A 69 6.15 -1.73 0.68
CA SER A 69 5.34 -0.62 0.17
C SER A 69 3.87 -0.75 0.63
N PRO A 70 3.07 0.34 0.56
CA PRO A 70 1.65 0.30 0.90
C PRO A 70 0.80 -0.57 -0.02
N SER A 71 1.17 -0.66 -1.30
CA SER A 71 0.44 -1.43 -2.31
C SER A 71 0.93 -2.88 -2.47
N GLY A 72 2.09 -3.22 -1.91
CA GLY A 72 2.75 -4.51 -2.15
C GLY A 72 3.60 -4.55 -3.42
N LEU A 73 3.71 -3.44 -4.17
CA LEU A 73 4.68 -3.35 -5.27
C LEU A 73 6.11 -3.33 -4.73
N ASP A 74 6.95 -4.16 -5.33
CA ASP A 74 8.39 -4.17 -5.09
C ASP A 74 9.10 -3.08 -5.90
N GLY A 75 10.31 -2.74 -5.48
CA GLY A 75 11.12 -1.72 -6.15
C GLY A 75 12.60 -1.88 -5.84
N PRO A 76 13.46 -1.07 -6.48
CA PRO A 76 14.90 -1.18 -6.28
C PRO A 76 15.28 -0.95 -4.80
N GLY A 77 15.69 -2.01 -4.12
CA GLY A 77 16.12 -1.96 -2.71
C GLY A 77 15.02 -2.26 -1.68
N TRP A 78 13.80 -2.60 -2.09
CA TRP A 78 12.75 -3.07 -1.19
C TRP A 78 11.88 -4.17 -1.80
N GLU A 79 11.43 -5.06 -0.92
CA GLU A 79 10.50 -6.15 -1.24
C GLU A 79 9.51 -6.31 -0.09
N SER A 80 8.28 -6.70 -0.41
CA SER A 80 7.30 -7.11 0.59
C SER A 80 7.29 -8.63 0.77
N VAL A 81 7.44 -9.11 2.00
CA VAL A 81 7.46 -10.56 2.31
C VAL A 81 6.43 -10.91 3.37
N THR A 82 5.83 -12.10 3.26
CA THR A 82 4.93 -12.68 4.26
C THR A 82 4.89 -14.20 4.11
N THR A 83 4.19 -14.90 5.02
CA THR A 83 3.97 -16.36 4.96
C THR A 83 2.49 -16.69 4.82
N PRO A 84 2.12 -17.90 4.34
CA PRO A 84 0.72 -18.34 4.27
C PRO A 84 0.02 -18.59 5.62
N HIS A 85 0.79 -18.84 6.69
CA HIS A 85 0.32 -19.09 8.05
C HIS A 85 -0.18 -17.81 8.73
#